data_AF-A0A0H5PYM9-F1
#
_entry.id   AF-A0A0H5PYM9-F1
#
_cell.length_a   1.000
_cell.length_b   1.000
_cell.length_c   1.000
_cell.angle_alpha   90.00
_cell.angle_beta   90.00
_cell.angle_gamma   90.00
#
_symmetry.space_group_name_H-M   'P 1'
#
loop_
_entity.id
_entity.type
_entity.pdbx_description
1 polymer ?
#
loop_
_entity_poly.entity_id
_entity_poly.type
_entity_poly.pdbx_seq_one_letter_code
_entity_poly.pdbx_strand_id
1 'polypeptide(L)'
;MEILHIVGCRAYSFTDEKTGEVKIGCTFFFTQEDDRVDGVSAGKFSVSRDLMERLTFVPSPGCDVEVFYNKFGKVSDIREAK
;
A
#
# COMPACT_ATOMS: atom_id res chain seq x y z
N MET A 1 5.44 3.62 -15.00
CA MET A 1 4.76 3.29 -13.73
C MET A 1 5.80 2.62 -12.86
N GLU A 2 5.84 2.97 -11.57
CA GLU A 2 6.83 2.41 -10.65
C GLU A 2 6.33 1.06 -10.14
N ILE A 3 7.18 0.04 -10.23
CA ILE A 3 6.94 -1.29 -9.69
C ILE A 3 7.45 -1.29 -8.25
N LEU A 4 6.59 -1.68 -7.32
CA LEU A 4 6.90 -1.74 -5.90
C LEU A 4 7.05 -3.20 -5.48
N HIS A 5 8.20 -3.55 -4.92
CA HIS A 5 8.43 -4.88 -4.35
C HIS A 5 7.98 -4.90 -2.89
N ILE A 6 6.97 -5.72 -2.56
CA ILE A 6 6.41 -5.76 -1.20
C ILE A 6 7.33 -6.57 -0.29
N VAL A 7 7.84 -5.94 0.77
CA VAL A 7 8.76 -6.58 1.74
C VAL A 7 8.10 -6.87 3.08
N GLY A 8 6.89 -6.35 3.32
CA GLY A 8 6.18 -6.58 4.57
C GLY A 8 4.78 -6.01 4.56
N CYS A 9 3.98 -6.45 5.53
CA CYS A 9 2.65 -5.93 5.77
C CYS A 9 2.33 -5.89 7.27
N ARG A 10 1.53 -4.92 7.71
CA ARG A 10 1.09 -4.78 9.10
C ARG A 10 -0.36 -4.33 9.15
N ALA A 11 -1.22 -5.17 9.73
CA ALA A 11 -2.60 -4.80 10.03
C ALA A 11 -2.64 -3.64 11.06
N TYR A 12 -3.61 -2.75 10.92
CA TYR A 12 -3.90 -1.70 11.90
C TYR A 12 -5.38 -1.67 12.25
N SER A 13 -5.66 -1.28 13.48
CA SER A 13 -6.99 -0.97 13.98
C SER A 13 -6.87 0.12 15.04
N PHE A 14 -7.44 1.29 14.78
CA PHE A 14 -7.43 2.40 15.74
C PHE A 14 -8.72 3.21 15.63
N THR A 15 -9.09 3.89 16.71
CA THR A 15 -10.23 4.82 16.69
C THR A 15 -9.70 6.21 16.38
N ASP A 16 -10.28 6.85 15.36
CA ASP A 16 -9.99 8.24 15.04
C ASP A 16 -10.59 9.16 16.12
N GLU A 17 -9.73 9.90 16.81
CA GLU A 17 -10.13 10.73 17.96
C GLU A 17 -11.10 11.87 17.60
N LYS A 18 -11.09 12.34 16.35
CA LYS A 18 -11.93 13.46 15.90
C LYS A 18 -13.32 13.01 15.51
N THR A 19 -13.41 11.83 14.89
CA THR A 19 -14.66 11.31 14.31
C THR A 19 -15.30 10.21 15.13
N GLY A 20 -14.54 9.59 16.05
CA GLY A 20 -14.96 8.39 16.78
C GLY A 20 -15.02 7.12 15.92
N GLU A 21 -14.63 7.19 14.65
CA GLU A 21 -14.73 6.07 13.72
C GLU A 21 -13.57 5.09 13.92
N VAL A 22 -13.89 3.78 13.91
CA VAL A 22 -12.87 2.73 13.94
C VAL A 22 -12.28 2.55 12.54
N LYS A 23 -10.99 2.84 12.39
CA LYS A 23 -10.23 2.67 11.16
C LYS A 23 -9.49 1.33 11.20
N ILE A 24 -9.81 0.47 10.25
CA ILE A 24 -9.22 -0.87 10.09
C ILE A 24 -8.60 -0.98 8.70
N GLY A 25 -7.42 -1.59 8.60
CA GLY A 25 -6.76 -1.81 7.32
C GLY A 25 -5.39 -2.46 7.44
N CYS A 26 -4.60 -2.34 6.38
CA CYS A 26 -3.24 -2.86 6.31
C CYS A 26 -2.28 -1.81 5.75
N THR A 27 -1.11 -1.68 6.38
CA THR A 27 0.02 -0.95 5.83
C THR A 27 0.95 -1.93 5.14
N PHE A 28 1.27 -1.67 3.88
CA PHE A 28 2.24 -2.42 3.10
C PHE A 28 3.56 -1.64 3.05
N PHE A 29 4.66 -2.36 3.22
CA PHE A 29 6.02 -1.84 3.13
C PHE A 29 6.65 -2.35 1.85
N PHE A 30 7.36 -1.48 1.14
CA PHE A 30 7.92 -1.81 -0.15
C PHE A 30 9.33 -1.25 -0.33
N THR A 31 10.04 -1.84 -1.29
CA THR A 31 11.24 -1.28 -1.90
C THR A 31 11.01 -1.03 -3.39
N GLN A 32 11.72 -0.06 -3.97
CA GLN A 32 11.69 0.22 -5.40
C GLN A 32 13.08 0.68 -5.87
N GLU A 33 13.38 0.42 -7.14
CA GLU A 33 14.53 1.01 -7.81
C GLU A 33 14.29 2.52 -8.00
N ASP A 34 15.30 3.34 -7.71
CA ASP A 34 15.27 4.79 -7.94
C ASP A 34 16.70 5.29 -8.19
N ASP A 35 16.97 5.77 -9.39
CA ASP A 35 18.30 6.25 -9.83
C ASP A 35 18.83 7.46 -9.02
N ARG A 36 18.01 8.02 -8.13
CA ARG A 36 18.36 9.18 -7.29
C ARG A 36 18.86 8.79 -5.90
N VAL A 37 18.88 7.50 -5.56
CA VAL A 37 19.35 7.01 -4.26
C VAL A 37 20.41 5.92 -4.42
N ASP A 38 21.29 5.79 -3.44
CA ASP A 38 22.21 4.66 -3.38
C ASP A 38 21.48 3.43 -2.80
N GLY A 39 21.36 2.36 -3.60
CA GLY A 39 20.65 1.13 -3.22
C GLY A 39 19.20 1.13 -3.67
N VAL A 40 18.27 0.73 -2.80
CA VAL A 40 16.83 0.73 -3.09
C VAL A 40 16.10 1.76 -2.22
N SER A 41 15.17 2.49 -2.83
CA SER A 41 14.25 3.36 -2.09
C SER A 41 13.26 2.50 -1.33
N ALA A 42 12.90 2.91 -0.11
CA ALA A 42 11.96 2.18 0.74
C ALA A 42 10.80 3.08 1.14
N GLY A 43 9.60 2.50 1.17
CA GLY A 43 8.38 3.24 1.44
C GLY A 43 7.27 2.40 2.03
N LYS A 44 6.12 3.04 2.23
CA LYS A 44 4.90 2.38 2.69
C LYS A 44 3.66 3.05 2.15
N PHE A 45 2.60 2.28 1.97
CA PHE A 45 1.25 2.78 1.73
C PHE A 45 0.25 2.03 2.61
N SER A 46 -0.93 2.61 2.82
CA SER A 46 -1.98 1.99 3.66
C SER A 46 -3.30 1.88 2.90
N VAL A 47 -3.98 0.77 3.12
CA VAL A 47 -5.24 0.41 2.47
C VAL A 47 -6.25 0.09 3.56
N SER A 48 -7.43 0.72 3.52
CA SER A 48 -8.52 0.38 4.44
C SER A 48 -9.09 -1.01 4.13
N ARG A 49 -9.71 -1.64 5.13
CA ARG A 49 -10.43 -2.91 4.94
C ARG A 49 -11.45 -2.83 3.81
N ASP A 50 -12.26 -1.78 3.80
CA ASP A 50 -13.30 -1.58 2.79
C ASP A 50 -12.78 -1.48 1.36
N LEU A 51 -11.54 -1.00 1.18
CA LEU A 51 -10.90 -1.00 -0.14
C LEU A 51 -10.32 -2.38 -0.45
N MET A 52 -9.65 -3.03 0.51
CA MET A 52 -9.12 -4.39 0.34
C MET A 52 -10.20 -5.40 -0.09
N GLU A 53 -11.41 -5.29 0.45
CA GLU A 53 -12.56 -6.14 0.08
C GLU A 53 -13.02 -5.98 -1.38
N ARG A 54 -12.64 -4.86 -2.04
CA ARG A 54 -13.00 -4.55 -3.43
C ARG A 54 -11.84 -4.75 -4.40
N LEU A 55 -10.62 -4.95 -3.90
CA LEU A 55 -9.47 -5.20 -4.74
C LEU A 55 -9.60 -6.58 -5.37
N THR A 56 -9.21 -6.69 -6.64
CA THR A 56 -9.11 -7.99 -7.33
C THR A 56 -7.89 -8.78 -6.88
N PHE A 57 -6.94 -8.11 -6.24
CA PHE A 57 -5.68 -8.66 -5.74
C PHE A 57 -5.28 -7.93 -4.45
N VAL A 58 -4.94 -8.69 -3.41
CA VAL A 58 -4.38 -8.15 -2.16
C VAL A 58 -2.91 -8.58 -2.09
N PRO A 59 -1.95 -7.64 -2.03
CA PRO A 59 -0.54 -7.98 -2.04
C PRO A 59 -0.10 -8.81 -0.84
N SER A 60 0.94 -9.62 -1.04
CA SER A 60 1.71 -10.27 0.01
C SER A 60 3.20 -9.95 -0.11
N PRO A 61 3.99 -10.10 0.97
CA PRO A 61 5.45 -10.02 0.86
C PRO A 61 5.99 -10.94 -0.24
N GLY A 62 6.92 -10.43 -1.03
CA GLY A 62 7.50 -11.09 -2.21
C GLY A 62 6.81 -10.76 -3.54
N CYS A 63 5.63 -10.11 -3.53
CA CYS A 63 4.96 -9.69 -4.75
C CYS A 63 5.49 -8.35 -5.27
N ASP A 64 5.58 -8.25 -6.59
CA ASP A 64 5.76 -6.97 -7.28
C ASP A 64 4.40 -6.41 -7.68
N VAL A 65 4.18 -5.12 -7.43
CA VAL A 65 2.87 -4.50 -7.61
C VAL A 65 2.95 -3.13 -8.25
N GLU A 66 1.88 -2.77 -8.94
CA GLU A 66 1.60 -1.41 -9.39
C GLU A 66 0.51 -0.81 -8.50
N VAL A 67 0.78 0.35 -7.91
CA VAL A 67 -0.17 1.04 -7.02
C VAL A 67 -0.70 2.30 -7.69
N PHE A 68 -2.02 2.40 -7.78
CA PHE A 68 -2.70 3.55 -8.36
C PHE A 68 -3.22 4.46 -7.26
N TYR A 69 -3.06 5.76 -7.46
CA TYR A 69 -3.49 6.77 -6.52
C TYR A 69 -4.55 7.67 -7.17
N ASN A 70 -5.56 8.06 -6.39
CA ASN A 70 -6.47 9.10 -6.79
C ASN A 70 -5.81 10.48 -6.70
N LYS A 71 -6.51 11.53 -7.17
CA LYS A 71 -6.03 12.93 -7.13
C LYS A 71 -5.71 13.47 -5.72
N PHE A 72 -6.11 12.77 -4.66
CA PHE A 72 -5.84 13.13 -3.27
C PHE A 72 -4.68 12.32 -2.67
N GLY A 73 -3.96 11.54 -3.47
CA GLY A 73 -2.84 10.71 -3.02
C GLY A 73 -3.26 9.47 -2.21
N LYS A 74 -4.53 9.08 -2.24
CA LYS A 74 -4.99 7.83 -1.61
C LYS A 74 -4.96 6.69 -2.62
N VAL A 75 -4.59 5.50 -2.17
CA VAL A 75 -4.64 4.28 -2.98
C VAL A 75 -6.06 4.09 -3.51
N SER A 76 -6.18 3.86 -4.82
CA SER A 76 -7.46 3.60 -5.51
C SER A 76 -7.55 2.20 -6.09
N ASP A 77 -6.42 1.61 -6.49
CA ASP A 77 -6.35 0.24 -7.04
C ASP A 77 -4.94 -0.32 -6.82
N ILE A 78 -4.81 -1.64 -6.79
CA ILE A 78 -3.52 -2.34 -6.72
C ILE A 78 -3.58 -3.53 -7.67
N ARG A 79 -2.53 -3.69 -8.48
CA ARG A 79 -2.41 -4.78 -9.44
C ARG A 79 -1.08 -5.48 -9.24
N GLU A 80 -1.09 -6.80 -9.44
CA GLU A 80 0.13 -7.57 -9.56
C GLU A 80 0.88 -7.13 -10.83
N ALA A 81 2.17 -6.80 -10.69
CA ALA A 81 3.03 -6.49 -11.82
C ALA A 81 3.35 -7.79 -12.57
N LYS A 82 3.29 -7.76 -13.90
CA LYS A 82 3.64 -8.89 -14.77
C LYS A 82 5.05 -8.77 -15.32
#